data_AF-A0AAU8C912-F1
#
_entry.id   AF-A0AAU8C912-F1
#
_cell.length_a   1.000
_cell.length_b   1.000
_cell.length_c   1.000
_cell.angle_alpha   90.00
_cell.angle_beta   90.00
_cell.angle_gamma   90.00
#
_symmetry.space_group_name_H-M   'P 1'
#
loop_
_entity.id
_entity.type
_entity.pdbx_description
1 polymer ?
#
loop_
_entity_poly.entity_id
_entity_poly.type
_entity_poly.pdbx_seq_one_letter_code
_entity_poly.pdbx_strand_id
1 'polypeptide(L)'
;MTGTDAARGSVRGVTLVLVVVGVVVGVAFAPQAWGYATEPDGTVAVVELHGSITGDSASAVVDDLREARQNDSVQAVVLDVDSPGGTASASEQLYLAVKRTAGEMPVVASVTGTAASGSYYAAAPADDIYVTPASVVGSIGVRATLPSGGLPAGEVVTGPDKGSGSTPDEVRQRVETLRRAFVGSVFAERGDRIELTREEVSHAKVYAGANGVQNGLADEIGGIDTAISAAADDAGLSDYDVVRMEAPQPSVLSQLGLATDGESADATTEQVFEYRGVDTVQYLMLHGTIETDAAANETGVTANASA
;
A
#
# COMPACT_ATOMS: atom_id res chain seq x y z
N MET A 1 -24.92 18.19 -79.80
CA MET A 1 -24.30 18.52 -78.48
C MET A 1 -25.27 18.12 -77.38
N THR A 2 -25.32 16.86 -76.94
CA THR A 2 -26.25 16.45 -75.84
C THR A 2 -25.79 15.23 -75.02
N GLY A 3 -24.60 14.66 -75.26
CA GLY A 3 -24.17 13.42 -74.60
C GLY A 3 -23.34 13.58 -73.31
N THR A 4 -22.79 14.75 -73.03
CA THR A 4 -21.76 14.95 -71.98
C THR A 4 -22.30 15.44 -70.63
N ASP A 5 -23.55 15.91 -70.55
CA ASP A 5 -24.10 16.45 -69.29
C ASP A 5 -24.79 15.41 -68.40
N ALA A 6 -25.33 14.33 -68.98
CA ALA A 6 -25.94 13.25 -68.21
C ALA A 6 -24.92 12.46 -67.36
N ALA A 7 -23.71 12.24 -67.89
CA ALA A 7 -22.64 11.53 -67.19
C ALA A 7 -22.09 12.31 -65.98
N ARG A 8 -22.00 13.66 -66.07
CA ARG A 8 -21.52 14.50 -64.96
C ARG A 8 -22.51 14.57 -63.78
N GLY A 9 -23.82 14.46 -64.04
CA GLY A 9 -24.84 14.42 -62.99
C GLY A 9 -24.80 13.12 -62.18
N SER A 10 -24.58 11.99 -62.84
CA SER A 10 -24.47 10.66 -62.20
C SER A 10 -23.23 10.56 -61.30
N VAL A 11 -22.07 11.03 -61.78
CA VAL A 11 -20.83 11.03 -60.98
C VAL A 11 -20.96 11.91 -59.74
N ARG A 12 -21.55 13.11 -59.88
CA ARG A 12 -21.80 14.01 -58.73
C ARG A 12 -22.77 13.42 -57.70
N GLY A 13 -23.82 12.72 -58.15
CA GLY A 13 -24.76 12.03 -57.27
C GLY A 13 -24.09 10.89 -56.50
N VAL A 14 -23.27 10.08 -57.16
CA VAL A 14 -22.51 9.00 -56.52
C VAL A 14 -21.48 9.55 -55.53
N THR A 15 -20.75 10.61 -55.87
CA THR A 15 -19.81 11.26 -54.94
C THR A 15 -20.53 11.83 -53.72
N LEU A 16 -21.68 12.49 -53.90
CA LEU A 16 -22.47 13.01 -52.78
C LEU A 16 -22.93 11.89 -51.85
N VAL A 17 -23.43 10.79 -52.41
CA VAL A 17 -23.85 9.61 -51.63
C VAL A 17 -22.67 9.01 -50.86
N LEU A 18 -21.50 8.86 -51.48
CA LEU A 18 -20.30 8.34 -50.80
C LEU A 18 -19.83 9.26 -49.66
N VAL A 19 -19.89 10.58 -49.84
CA VAL A 19 -19.55 11.55 -48.78
C VAL A 19 -20.55 11.46 -47.63
N VAL A 20 -21.85 11.40 -47.92
CA VAL A 20 -22.89 11.28 -46.89
C VAL A 20 -22.75 9.95 -46.14
N VAL A 21 -22.50 8.84 -46.85
CA VAL A 21 -22.23 7.54 -46.21
C VAL A 21 -20.98 7.61 -45.34
N GLY A 22 -19.89 8.22 -45.81
CA GLY A 22 -18.67 8.40 -45.02
C GLY A 22 -18.90 9.23 -43.75
N VAL A 23 -19.68 10.30 -43.81
CA VAL A 23 -20.05 11.12 -42.64
C VAL A 23 -20.95 10.34 -41.69
N VAL A 24 -21.95 9.63 -42.19
CA VAL A 24 -22.87 8.83 -41.35
C VAL A 24 -22.12 7.69 -40.66
N VAL A 25 -21.22 7.00 -41.37
CA VAL A 25 -20.33 5.98 -40.79
C VAL A 25 -19.42 6.63 -39.76
N GLY A 26 -18.76 7.74 -40.09
CA GLY A 26 -17.92 8.48 -39.14
C GLY A 26 -18.66 8.87 -37.86
N VAL A 27 -19.89 9.40 -37.97
CA VAL A 27 -20.73 9.78 -36.81
C VAL A 27 -21.23 8.57 -36.03
N ALA A 28 -21.58 7.47 -36.70
CA ALA A 28 -22.05 6.25 -36.05
C ALA A 28 -20.95 5.58 -35.22
N PHE A 29 -19.70 5.60 -35.70
CA PHE A 29 -18.55 4.99 -35.02
C PHE A 29 -17.76 5.97 -34.14
N ALA A 30 -18.01 7.29 -34.25
CA ALA A 30 -17.32 8.30 -33.44
C ALA A 30 -17.46 8.07 -31.93
N PRO A 31 -18.64 7.76 -31.35
CA PRO A 31 -18.76 7.50 -29.91
C PRO A 31 -17.95 6.30 -29.43
N GLN A 32 -17.85 5.25 -30.26
CA GLN A 32 -17.09 4.04 -29.93
C GLN A 32 -15.58 4.30 -30.03
N ALA A 33 -15.15 4.97 -31.09
CA ALA A 33 -13.76 5.39 -31.25
C ALA A 33 -13.33 6.39 -30.15
N TRP A 34 -14.24 7.23 -29.68
CA TRP A 34 -14.00 8.13 -28.56
C TRP A 34 -13.91 7.36 -27.25
N GLY A 35 -14.83 6.43 -26.98
CA GLY A 35 -14.80 5.57 -25.80
C GLY A 35 -13.50 4.78 -25.67
N TYR A 36 -13.06 4.12 -26.75
CA TYR A 36 -11.76 3.42 -26.79
C TYR A 36 -10.55 4.33 -26.64
N ALA A 37 -10.69 5.63 -26.93
CA ALA A 37 -9.62 6.61 -26.78
C ALA A 37 -9.62 7.32 -25.42
N THR A 38 -10.64 7.08 -24.59
CA THR A 38 -10.82 7.73 -23.27
C THR A 38 -11.00 6.72 -22.13
N GLU A 39 -10.87 5.42 -22.40
CA GLU A 39 -10.91 4.40 -21.35
C GLU A 39 -9.50 4.33 -20.72
N PRO A 40 -9.39 4.42 -19.38
CA PRO A 40 -8.08 4.44 -18.73
C PRO A 40 -7.28 3.17 -19.04
N ASP A 41 -5.95 3.31 -19.08
CA ASP A 41 -5.01 2.22 -19.39
C ASP A 41 -5.05 1.10 -18.34
N GLY A 42 -5.49 1.42 -17.13
CA GLY A 42 -5.65 0.48 -16.02
C GLY A 42 -6.06 1.17 -14.72
N THR A 43 -6.06 0.40 -13.64
CA THR A 43 -6.42 0.86 -12.30
C THR A 43 -5.29 0.59 -11.31
N VAL A 44 -5.03 1.56 -10.44
CA VAL A 44 -4.23 1.39 -9.23
C VAL A 44 -5.17 1.12 -8.05
N ALA A 45 -5.03 -0.04 -7.42
CA ALA A 45 -5.81 -0.41 -6.24
C ALA A 45 -5.09 0.04 -4.97
N VAL A 46 -5.77 0.80 -4.11
CA VAL A 46 -5.26 1.20 -2.79
C VAL A 46 -5.86 0.29 -1.74
N VAL A 47 -5.02 -0.45 -1.01
CA VAL A 47 -5.41 -1.40 0.05
C VAL A 47 -4.97 -0.87 1.40
N GLU A 48 -5.90 -0.76 2.35
CA GLU A 48 -5.64 -0.16 3.66
C GLU A 48 -5.14 -1.19 4.68
N LEU A 49 -3.97 -0.95 5.28
CA LEU A 49 -3.44 -1.68 6.44
C LEU A 49 -3.36 -0.74 7.65
N HIS A 50 -4.51 -0.49 8.27
CA HIS A 50 -4.63 0.43 9.39
C HIS A 50 -4.90 -0.28 10.72
N GLY A 51 -4.42 0.32 11.81
CA GLY A 51 -4.69 -0.16 13.17
C GLY A 51 -3.92 -1.43 13.55
N SER A 52 -4.36 -2.12 14.60
CA SER A 52 -3.67 -3.32 15.11
C SER A 52 -3.91 -4.54 14.21
N ILE A 53 -2.86 -5.28 13.89
CA ILE A 53 -2.94 -6.48 13.05
C ILE A 53 -3.48 -7.67 13.86
N THR A 54 -4.73 -8.01 13.60
CA THR A 54 -5.44 -9.18 14.14
C THR A 54 -5.68 -10.21 13.03
N GLY A 55 -6.23 -11.38 13.38
CA GLY A 55 -6.60 -12.37 12.36
C GLY A 55 -7.66 -11.84 11.38
N ASP A 56 -8.65 -11.11 11.89
CA ASP A 56 -9.74 -10.58 11.08
C ASP A 56 -9.26 -9.45 10.16
N SER A 57 -8.50 -8.49 10.71
CA SER A 57 -7.96 -7.38 9.91
C SER A 57 -6.95 -7.86 8.86
N ALA A 58 -6.14 -8.87 9.18
CA ALA A 58 -5.24 -9.47 8.20
C ALA A 58 -6.02 -10.22 7.09
N SER A 59 -7.10 -10.92 7.44
CA SER A 59 -7.92 -11.64 6.46
C SER A 59 -8.55 -10.69 5.44
N ALA A 60 -9.07 -9.55 5.89
CA ALA A 60 -9.62 -8.52 5.01
C ALA A 60 -8.58 -8.03 3.99
N VAL A 61 -7.40 -7.59 4.45
CA VAL A 61 -6.32 -7.14 3.56
C VAL A 61 -5.84 -8.24 2.61
N VAL A 62 -5.78 -9.50 3.08
CA VAL A 62 -5.41 -10.65 2.23
C VAL A 62 -6.44 -10.88 1.12
N ASP A 63 -7.73 -10.69 1.41
CA ASP A 63 -8.81 -10.81 0.45
C ASP A 63 -8.80 -9.64 -0.55
N ASP A 64 -8.57 -8.40 -0.11
CA ASP A 64 -8.42 -7.23 -0.98
C ASP A 64 -7.23 -7.41 -1.95
N LEU A 65 -6.07 -7.81 -1.44
CA LEU A 65 -4.91 -8.13 -2.28
C LEU A 65 -5.19 -9.30 -3.23
N ARG A 66 -6.05 -10.25 -2.84
CA ARG A 66 -6.46 -11.36 -3.70
C ARG A 66 -7.42 -10.90 -4.79
N GLU A 67 -8.33 -9.99 -4.49
CA GLU A 67 -9.25 -9.40 -5.45
C GLU A 67 -8.49 -8.54 -6.46
N ALA A 68 -7.55 -7.71 -6.02
CA ALA A 68 -6.65 -6.95 -6.89
C ALA A 68 -5.93 -7.85 -7.90
N ARG A 69 -5.33 -8.97 -7.45
CA ARG A 69 -4.64 -9.92 -8.35
C ARG A 69 -5.56 -10.66 -9.33
N GLN A 70 -6.86 -10.76 -9.05
CA GLN A 70 -7.82 -11.44 -9.93
C GLN A 70 -8.58 -10.49 -10.86
N ASN A 71 -8.40 -9.18 -10.69
CA ASN A 71 -9.04 -8.18 -11.51
C ASN A 71 -8.06 -7.72 -12.60
N ASP A 72 -8.32 -8.13 -13.84
CA ASP A 72 -7.46 -7.80 -14.98
C ASP A 72 -7.36 -6.27 -15.25
N SER A 73 -8.27 -5.46 -14.71
CA SER A 73 -8.17 -3.99 -14.78
C SER A 73 -7.20 -3.41 -13.76
N VAL A 74 -6.90 -4.11 -12.66
CA VAL A 74 -5.94 -3.68 -11.65
C VAL A 74 -4.53 -4.05 -12.08
N GLN A 75 -3.70 -3.04 -12.31
CA GLN A 75 -2.35 -3.19 -12.86
C GLN A 75 -1.26 -2.90 -11.82
N ALA A 76 -1.60 -2.26 -10.70
CA ALA A 76 -0.71 -1.99 -9.58
C ALA A 76 -1.47 -1.87 -8.25
N VAL A 77 -0.75 -2.06 -7.15
CA VAL A 77 -1.28 -1.92 -5.79
C VAL A 77 -0.48 -0.90 -5.00
N VAL A 78 -1.19 -0.05 -4.26
CA VAL A 78 -0.62 0.74 -3.17
C VAL A 78 -1.12 0.20 -1.84
N LEU A 79 -0.20 -0.17 -0.96
CA LEU A 79 -0.51 -0.54 0.42
C LEU A 79 -0.44 0.73 1.29
N ASP A 80 -1.58 1.27 1.73
CA ASP A 80 -1.63 2.41 2.65
C ASP A 80 -1.49 1.92 4.09
N VAL A 81 -0.35 2.23 4.73
CA VAL A 81 0.04 1.65 6.02
C VAL A 81 0.00 2.69 7.14
N ASP A 82 -0.88 2.45 8.12
CA ASP A 82 -0.86 3.13 9.41
C ASP A 82 -1.18 2.15 10.56
N SER A 83 -0.18 1.36 10.93
CA SER A 83 -0.29 0.27 11.88
C SER A 83 0.94 0.13 12.78
N PRO A 84 0.78 -0.05 14.11
CA PRO A 84 1.86 -0.40 15.03
C PRO A 84 2.24 -1.89 14.98
N GLY A 85 1.65 -2.67 14.07
CA GLY A 85 1.80 -4.12 13.99
C GLY A 85 0.73 -4.88 14.77
N GLY A 86 1.03 -6.13 15.13
CA GLY A 86 0.08 -6.97 15.85
C GLY A 86 0.58 -8.39 16.08
N THR A 87 -0.29 -9.38 15.94
CA THR A 87 0.10 -10.78 16.20
C THR A 87 1.08 -11.29 15.13
N ALA A 88 2.07 -12.09 15.54
CA ALA A 88 3.09 -12.62 14.62
C ALA A 88 2.47 -13.43 13.47
N SER A 89 1.46 -14.26 13.77
CA SER A 89 0.79 -15.10 12.76
C SER A 89 -0.01 -14.28 11.75
N ALA A 90 -0.71 -13.23 12.17
CA ALA A 90 -1.46 -12.37 11.25
C ALA A 90 -0.52 -11.49 10.41
N SER A 91 0.58 -11.02 11.01
CA SER A 91 1.63 -10.29 10.28
C SER A 91 2.29 -11.16 9.21
N GLU A 92 2.50 -12.46 9.48
CA GLU A 92 3.03 -13.41 8.51
C GLU A 92 2.07 -13.72 7.36
N GLN A 93 0.77 -13.80 7.63
CA GLN A 93 -0.24 -13.91 6.57
C GLN A 93 -0.16 -12.72 5.61
N LEU A 94 0.00 -11.51 6.14
CA LEU A 94 0.14 -10.30 5.34
C LEU A 94 1.44 -10.27 4.55
N TYR A 95 2.57 -10.56 5.19
CA TYR A 95 3.88 -10.68 4.51
C TYR A 95 3.80 -11.63 3.30
N LEU A 96 3.19 -12.81 3.47
CA LEU A 96 3.05 -13.78 2.38
C LEU A 96 2.11 -13.29 1.27
N ALA A 97 1.06 -12.54 1.61
CA ALA A 97 0.11 -12.00 0.65
C ALA A 97 0.71 -10.84 -0.15
N VAL A 98 1.36 -9.89 0.51
CA VAL A 98 2.08 -8.78 -0.12
C VAL A 98 3.18 -9.30 -1.03
N LYS A 99 4.00 -10.25 -0.54
CA LYS A 99 5.04 -10.90 -1.33
C LYS A 99 4.50 -11.60 -2.58
N ARG A 100 3.31 -12.22 -2.48
CA ARG A 100 2.67 -12.84 -3.64
C ARG A 100 2.23 -11.77 -4.64
N THR A 101 1.62 -10.68 -4.18
CA THR A 101 1.21 -9.57 -5.05
C THR A 101 2.38 -8.94 -5.77
N ALA A 102 3.48 -8.64 -5.06
CA ALA A 102 4.70 -8.08 -5.67
C ALA A 102 5.34 -9.02 -6.71
N GLY A 103 5.06 -10.33 -6.64
CA GLY A 103 5.47 -11.28 -7.66
C GLY A 103 4.61 -11.29 -8.93
N GLU A 104 3.46 -10.60 -8.93
CA GLU A 104 2.47 -10.58 -10.02
C GLU A 104 2.28 -9.18 -10.62
N MET A 105 2.41 -8.11 -9.82
CA MET A 105 2.23 -6.71 -10.22
C MET A 105 3.00 -5.77 -9.27
N PRO A 106 3.27 -4.51 -9.65
CA PRO A 106 3.91 -3.53 -8.77
C PRO A 106 3.13 -3.33 -7.47
N VAL A 107 3.84 -3.34 -6.35
CA VAL A 107 3.32 -3.03 -5.02
C VAL A 107 4.16 -1.96 -4.36
N VAL A 108 3.58 -0.79 -4.14
CA VAL A 108 4.22 0.32 -3.42
C VAL A 108 3.56 0.49 -2.06
N ALA A 109 4.33 0.53 -0.99
CA ALA A 109 3.81 0.86 0.34
C ALA A 109 3.90 2.37 0.60
N SER A 110 2.83 2.96 1.13
CA SER A 110 2.79 4.35 1.59
C SER A 110 2.58 4.39 3.09
N VAL A 111 3.56 4.87 3.85
CA VAL A 111 3.47 4.99 5.31
C VAL A 111 3.03 6.40 5.68
N THR A 112 1.71 6.55 5.88
CA THR A 112 1.08 7.82 6.22
C THR A 112 1.19 8.15 7.71
N GLY A 113 1.21 7.13 8.57
CA GLY A 113 1.42 7.27 10.02
C GLY A 113 2.55 6.39 10.54
N THR A 114 2.31 5.10 10.67
CA THR A 114 3.29 4.14 11.20
C THR A 114 3.33 2.83 10.41
N ALA A 115 4.52 2.33 10.10
CA ALA A 115 4.79 0.96 9.69
C ALA A 115 5.82 0.36 10.66
N ALA A 116 5.36 -0.09 11.82
CA ALA A 116 6.20 -0.63 12.88
C ALA A 116 5.88 -2.10 13.17
N SER A 117 6.91 -2.91 13.46
CA SER A 117 6.76 -4.30 13.87
C SER A 117 6.02 -5.11 12.80
N GLY A 118 4.89 -5.73 13.13
CA GLY A 118 4.15 -6.58 12.20
C GLY A 118 3.75 -5.92 10.87
N SER A 119 3.50 -4.61 10.84
CA SER A 119 3.18 -3.90 9.59
C SER A 119 4.42 -3.61 8.76
N TYR A 120 5.58 -3.35 9.38
CA TYR A 120 6.85 -3.30 8.67
C TYR A 120 7.20 -4.68 8.09
N TYR A 121 6.91 -5.75 8.83
CA TYR A 121 7.06 -7.11 8.32
C TYR A 121 6.20 -7.35 7.08
N ALA A 122 4.93 -6.92 7.11
CA ALA A 122 4.02 -7.03 5.99
C ALA A 122 4.44 -6.20 4.77
N ALA A 123 4.94 -4.98 4.98
CA ALA A 123 5.35 -4.06 3.91
C ALA A 123 6.74 -4.37 3.32
N ALA A 124 7.60 -5.12 4.03
CA ALA A 124 8.96 -5.42 3.58
C ALA A 124 9.08 -6.03 2.15
N PRO A 125 8.13 -6.84 1.65
CA PRO A 125 8.17 -7.35 0.27
C PRO A 125 7.68 -6.38 -0.80
N ALA A 126 7.16 -5.20 -0.44
CA ALA A 126 6.80 -4.18 -1.42
C ALA A 126 8.05 -3.74 -2.22
N ASP A 127 7.83 -3.39 -3.48
CA ASP A 127 8.89 -2.96 -4.39
C ASP A 127 9.58 -1.72 -3.83
N ASP A 128 8.77 -0.74 -3.40
CA ASP A 128 9.19 0.48 -2.72
C ASP A 128 8.31 0.82 -1.50
N ILE A 129 8.91 1.51 -0.53
CA ILE A 129 8.28 2.01 0.69
C ILE A 129 8.50 3.51 0.75
N TYR A 130 7.41 4.25 0.52
CA TYR A 130 7.33 5.69 0.67
C TYR A 130 6.94 6.04 2.09
N VAL A 131 7.56 7.09 2.64
CA VAL A 131 7.31 7.56 4.00
C VAL A 131 7.15 9.07 4.01
N THR A 132 6.25 9.59 4.85
CA THR A 132 6.30 11.02 5.19
C THR A 132 7.43 11.27 6.18
N PRO A 133 8.05 12.48 6.25
CA PRO A 133 9.21 12.72 7.11
C PRO A 133 8.98 12.38 8.59
N ALA A 134 7.75 12.61 9.08
CA ALA A 134 7.35 12.39 10.47
C ALA A 134 6.66 11.04 10.74
N SER A 135 6.43 10.22 9.70
CA SER A 135 5.95 8.85 9.90
C SER A 135 6.97 8.01 10.67
N VAL A 136 6.57 6.82 11.11
CA VAL A 136 7.44 5.93 11.89
C VAL A 136 7.60 4.60 11.19
N VAL A 137 8.84 4.16 11.00
CA VAL A 137 9.18 2.83 10.46
C VAL A 137 10.07 2.02 11.41
N GLY A 138 10.18 0.70 11.17
CA GLY A 138 11.08 -0.19 11.90
C GLY A 138 10.37 -0.99 12.98
N SER A 139 10.89 -0.97 14.22
CA SER A 139 10.46 -1.87 15.30
C SER A 139 10.55 -3.36 14.90
N ILE A 140 11.62 -3.70 14.17
CA ILE A 140 11.88 -5.04 13.64
C ILE A 140 12.30 -5.96 14.78
N GLY A 141 11.32 -6.60 15.41
CA GLY A 141 11.51 -7.44 16.57
C GLY A 141 10.22 -8.05 17.08
N VAL A 142 10.35 -8.85 18.14
CA VAL A 142 9.26 -9.64 18.71
C VAL A 142 9.28 -9.49 20.23
N ARG A 143 8.10 -9.30 20.82
CA ARG A 143 7.88 -9.33 22.26
C ARG A 143 6.85 -10.39 22.62
N ALA A 144 6.96 -10.95 23.82
CA ALA A 144 5.94 -11.85 24.37
C ALA A 144 5.75 -11.59 25.86
N THR A 145 4.57 -11.94 26.36
CA THR A 145 4.26 -11.95 27.78
C THR A 145 4.55 -13.35 28.33
N LEU A 146 5.24 -13.43 29.47
CA LEU A 146 5.43 -14.71 30.14
C LEU A 146 4.11 -15.19 30.77
N PRO A 147 3.81 -16.49 30.72
CA PRO A 147 2.59 -17.01 31.32
C PRO A 147 2.59 -16.83 32.84
N SER A 148 1.46 -16.38 33.38
CA SER A 148 1.21 -16.44 34.82
C SER A 148 1.02 -17.91 35.20
N GLY A 149 1.90 -18.45 36.05
CA GLY A 149 1.80 -19.85 36.46
C GLY A 149 0.50 -20.18 37.21
N GLY A 150 0.11 -21.46 37.16
CA GLY A 150 -1.05 -22.00 37.87
C GLY A 150 -2.28 -22.23 36.98
N LEU A 151 -3.15 -23.14 37.41
CA LEU A 151 -4.46 -23.36 36.81
C LEU A 151 -5.50 -22.50 37.53
N PRO A 152 -6.51 -21.97 36.82
CA PRO A 152 -7.69 -21.43 37.48
C PRO A 152 -8.31 -22.46 38.44
N ALA A 153 -8.86 -21.97 39.56
CA ALA A 153 -9.41 -22.84 40.59
C ALA A 153 -10.54 -23.71 40.03
N GLY A 154 -10.42 -25.03 40.20
CA GLY A 154 -11.41 -26.02 39.73
C GLY A 154 -11.12 -26.61 38.35
N GLU A 155 -10.03 -26.21 37.69
CA GLU A 155 -9.64 -26.81 36.41
C GLU A 155 -8.72 -28.03 36.58
N VAL A 156 -8.95 -29.03 35.74
CA VAL A 156 -8.08 -30.21 35.58
C VAL A 156 -7.59 -30.23 34.14
N VAL A 157 -6.28 -30.30 33.96
CA VAL A 157 -5.65 -30.38 32.65
C VAL A 157 -5.03 -31.74 32.41
N THR A 158 -4.98 -32.14 31.14
CA THR A 158 -4.44 -33.43 30.70
C THR A 158 -2.92 -33.43 30.52
N GLY A 159 -2.27 -32.27 30.53
CA GLY A 159 -0.83 -32.13 30.33
C GLY A 159 -0.27 -30.93 31.11
N PRO A 160 1.03 -30.98 31.48
CA PRO A 160 1.63 -30.02 32.40
C PRO A 160 1.55 -28.57 31.90
N ASP A 161 1.68 -28.35 30.59
CA ASP A 161 1.72 -27.01 29.99
C ASP A 161 0.38 -26.54 29.44
N LYS A 162 -0.69 -27.34 29.53
CA LYS A 162 -2.01 -26.97 28.97
C LYS A 162 -2.64 -25.76 29.67
N GLY A 163 -2.27 -25.52 30.93
CA GLY A 163 -2.73 -24.37 31.70
C GLY A 163 -2.00 -23.06 31.40
N SER A 164 -0.68 -23.14 31.18
CA SER A 164 0.18 -21.98 30.93
C SER A 164 0.52 -21.77 29.46
N GLY A 165 0.21 -22.73 28.59
CA GLY A 165 0.56 -22.78 27.17
C GLY A 165 2.03 -23.15 26.90
N SER A 166 2.97 -22.72 27.73
CA SER A 166 4.40 -23.01 27.63
C SER A 166 5.12 -22.72 28.97
N THR A 167 6.35 -23.18 29.10
CA THR A 167 7.29 -22.74 30.13
C THR A 167 7.94 -21.40 29.76
N PRO A 168 8.47 -20.63 30.73
CA PRO A 168 9.19 -19.38 30.43
C PRO A 168 10.37 -19.54 29.48
N ASP A 169 11.11 -20.66 29.57
CA ASP A 169 12.27 -20.91 28.69
C ASP A 169 11.84 -21.21 27.26
N GLU A 170 10.76 -21.98 27.08
CA GLU A 170 10.16 -22.20 25.75
C GLU A 170 9.67 -20.89 25.13
N VAL A 171 9.06 -19.98 25.92
CA VAL A 171 8.66 -18.66 25.44
C VAL A 171 9.88 -17.86 24.97
N ARG A 172 10.97 -17.83 25.75
CA ARG A 172 12.21 -17.13 25.37
C ARG A 172 12.80 -17.70 24.08
N GLN A 173 12.88 -19.02 23.95
CA GLN A 173 13.39 -19.67 22.75
C GLN A 173 12.52 -19.39 21.52
N ARG A 174 11.19 -19.38 21.69
CA ARG A 174 10.23 -19.05 20.63
C ARG A 174 10.38 -17.59 20.18
N VAL A 175 10.46 -16.65 21.12
CA VAL A 175 10.65 -15.22 20.81
C VAL A 175 11.97 -15.01 20.05
N GLU A 176 13.06 -15.63 20.50
CA GLU A 176 14.36 -15.50 19.83
C GLU A 176 14.36 -16.11 18.42
N THR A 177 13.65 -17.22 18.23
CA THR A 177 13.47 -17.83 16.90
C THR A 177 12.68 -16.91 15.97
N LEU A 178 11.57 -16.35 16.45
CA LEU A 178 10.76 -15.41 15.66
C LEU A 178 11.51 -14.11 15.36
N ARG A 179 12.30 -13.59 16.33
CA ARG A 179 13.16 -12.42 16.12
C ARG A 179 14.17 -12.67 14.99
N ARG A 180 14.85 -13.83 15.01
CA ARG A 180 15.79 -14.21 13.94
C ARG A 180 15.10 -14.36 12.59
N ALA A 181 13.91 -14.96 12.55
CA ALA A 181 13.13 -15.07 11.32
C ALA A 181 12.74 -13.69 10.77
N PHE A 182 12.20 -12.79 11.60
CA PHE A 182 11.79 -11.45 11.18
C PHE A 182 12.98 -10.65 10.62
N VAL A 183 14.08 -10.54 11.37
CA VAL A 183 15.30 -9.88 10.86
C VAL A 183 15.82 -10.60 9.60
N GLY A 184 15.71 -11.92 9.54
CA GLY A 184 16.02 -12.73 8.36
C GLY A 184 15.26 -12.26 7.12
N SER A 185 13.94 -12.25 7.19
CA SER A 185 13.07 -11.88 6.06
C SER A 185 13.27 -10.43 5.63
N VAL A 186 13.41 -9.47 6.54
CA VAL A 186 13.64 -8.06 6.18
C VAL A 186 14.90 -7.91 5.32
N PHE A 187 16.01 -8.55 5.71
CA PHE A 187 17.22 -8.55 4.91
C PHE A 187 17.11 -9.40 3.63
N ALA A 188 16.21 -10.37 3.57
CA ALA A 188 15.98 -11.14 2.36
C ALA A 188 15.22 -10.33 1.30
N GLU A 189 14.28 -9.48 1.71
CA GLU A 189 13.53 -8.62 0.78
C GLU A 189 14.31 -7.35 0.41
N ARG A 190 14.98 -6.71 1.39
CA ARG A 190 15.49 -5.34 1.24
C ARG A 190 16.94 -5.16 1.72
N GLY A 191 17.68 -6.26 1.94
CA GLY A 191 19.01 -6.22 2.55
C GLY A 191 20.05 -5.40 1.79
N ASP A 192 19.92 -5.30 0.46
CA ASP A 192 20.82 -4.51 -0.39
C ASP A 192 20.58 -3.00 -0.27
N ARG A 193 19.44 -2.59 0.32
CA ARG A 193 19.07 -1.19 0.54
C ARG A 193 19.41 -0.70 1.95
N ILE A 194 19.46 -1.62 2.92
CA ILE A 194 19.60 -1.28 4.35
C ILE A 194 21.05 -0.98 4.71
N GLU A 195 21.30 0.23 5.20
CA GLU A 195 22.62 0.70 5.67
C GLU A 195 22.94 0.24 7.10
N LEU A 196 21.92 -0.10 7.88
CA LEU A 196 22.10 -0.61 9.24
C LEU A 196 22.65 -2.04 9.24
N THR A 197 23.51 -2.36 10.19
CA THR A 197 23.92 -3.75 10.41
C THR A 197 22.75 -4.61 10.89
N ARG A 198 22.84 -5.91 10.64
CA ARG A 198 21.86 -6.89 11.14
C ARG A 198 21.70 -6.83 12.66
N GLU A 199 22.77 -6.50 13.38
CA GLU A 199 22.75 -6.31 14.84
C GLU A 199 21.96 -5.06 15.23
N GLU A 200 22.20 -3.91 14.58
CA GLU A 200 21.46 -2.68 14.85
C GLU A 200 19.97 -2.80 14.56
N VAL A 201 19.61 -3.45 13.45
CA VAL A 201 18.20 -3.78 13.13
C VAL A 201 17.59 -4.66 14.21
N SER A 202 18.35 -5.61 14.75
CA SER A 202 17.86 -6.54 15.77
C SER A 202 17.52 -5.91 17.12
N HIS A 203 17.97 -4.68 17.37
CA HIS A 203 17.59 -3.90 18.54
C HIS A 203 16.15 -3.38 18.49
N ALA A 204 15.43 -3.58 17.38
CA ALA A 204 14.01 -3.26 17.22
C ALA A 204 13.68 -1.79 17.54
N LYS A 205 14.58 -0.86 17.19
CA LYS A 205 14.32 0.57 17.30
C LYS A 205 13.30 1.02 16.25
N VAL A 206 12.56 2.06 16.58
CA VAL A 206 11.77 2.84 15.60
C VAL A 206 12.61 3.98 15.06
N TYR A 207 12.32 4.37 13.82
CA TYR A 207 12.95 5.49 13.13
C TYR A 207 11.88 6.38 12.53
N ALA A 208 12.06 7.69 12.59
CA ALA A 208 11.23 8.61 11.82
C ALA A 208 11.45 8.38 10.32
N GLY A 209 10.46 8.66 9.48
CA GLY A 209 10.49 8.38 8.04
C GLY A 209 11.72 8.99 7.34
N ALA A 210 12.06 10.24 7.66
CA ALA A 210 13.28 10.87 7.15
C ALA A 210 14.57 10.11 7.48
N ASN A 211 14.65 9.49 8.66
CA ASN A 211 15.78 8.64 9.04
C ASN A 211 15.66 7.23 8.46
N GLY A 212 14.43 6.74 8.26
CA GLY A 212 14.13 5.48 7.59
C GLY A 212 14.66 5.45 6.15
N VAL A 213 14.54 6.56 5.42
CA VAL A 213 15.15 6.69 4.08
C VAL A 213 16.68 6.70 4.18
N GLN A 214 17.25 7.51 5.09
CA GLN A 214 18.70 7.59 5.26
C GLN A 214 19.36 6.26 5.64
N ASN A 215 18.65 5.39 6.34
CA ASN A 215 19.16 4.10 6.80
C ASN A 215 18.68 2.90 5.97
N GLY A 216 17.92 3.16 4.90
CA GLY A 216 17.45 2.15 3.94
C GLY A 216 16.27 1.31 4.38
N LEU A 217 15.63 1.63 5.51
CA LEU A 217 14.38 1.01 5.92
C LEU A 217 13.17 1.48 5.10
N ALA A 218 13.29 2.62 4.42
CA ALA A 218 12.34 3.13 3.42
C ALA A 218 13.13 3.63 2.20
N ASP A 219 12.46 3.83 1.07
CA ASP A 219 13.12 4.18 -0.20
C ASP A 219 13.05 5.68 -0.47
N GLU A 220 11.87 6.29 -0.29
CA GLU A 220 11.59 7.63 -0.78
C GLU A 220 10.71 8.43 0.20
N ILE A 221 10.81 9.75 0.12
CA ILE A 221 9.92 10.65 0.85
C ILE A 221 8.69 10.94 -0.02
N GLY A 222 7.51 10.59 0.46
CA GLY A 222 6.27 10.84 -0.28
C GLY A 222 5.02 10.52 0.53
N GLY A 223 3.90 11.09 0.10
CA GLY A 223 2.58 10.75 0.61
C GLY A 223 1.88 9.71 -0.27
N ILE A 224 0.61 9.45 0.02
CA ILE A 224 -0.18 8.46 -0.71
C ILE A 224 -0.27 8.75 -2.22
N ASP A 225 -0.42 10.02 -2.61
CA ASP A 225 -0.52 10.40 -4.02
C ASP A 225 0.81 10.16 -4.76
N THR A 226 1.94 10.32 -4.07
CA THR A 226 3.27 10.00 -4.62
C THR A 226 3.42 8.50 -4.84
N ALA A 227 2.99 7.69 -3.87
CA ALA A 227 3.03 6.24 -3.98
C ALA A 227 2.09 5.71 -5.08
N ILE A 228 0.91 6.32 -5.26
CA ILE A 228 -0.02 6.01 -6.36
C ILE A 228 0.63 6.31 -7.71
N SER A 229 1.23 7.48 -7.86
CA SER A 229 1.94 7.82 -9.09
C SER A 229 3.09 6.86 -9.37
N ALA A 230 3.90 6.54 -8.36
CA ALA A 230 5.02 5.60 -8.51
C ALA A 230 4.54 4.20 -8.93
N ALA A 231 3.49 3.68 -8.29
CA ALA A 231 2.91 2.38 -8.64
C ALA A 231 2.34 2.36 -10.06
N ALA A 232 1.70 3.46 -10.50
CA ALA A 232 1.22 3.62 -11.87
C ALA A 232 2.38 3.66 -12.87
N ASP A 233 3.44 4.41 -12.57
CA ASP A 233 4.64 4.52 -13.40
C ASP A 233 5.34 3.16 -13.55
N ASP A 234 5.46 2.39 -12.46
CA ASP A 234 6.03 1.04 -12.46
C ASP A 234 5.20 0.04 -13.28
N ALA A 235 3.88 0.24 -13.34
CA ALA A 235 2.98 -0.50 -14.21
C ALA A 235 2.91 0.05 -15.65
N GLY A 236 3.58 1.17 -15.93
CA GLY A 236 3.58 1.82 -17.25
C GLY A 236 2.25 2.47 -17.64
N LEU A 237 1.45 2.90 -16.66
CA LEU A 237 0.16 3.55 -16.88
C LEU A 237 0.32 5.06 -17.05
N SER A 238 -0.32 5.64 -18.06
CA SER A 238 -0.27 7.08 -18.32
C SER A 238 -1.59 7.80 -18.03
N ASP A 239 -2.71 7.09 -18.19
CA ASP A 239 -4.04 7.48 -17.77
C ASP A 239 -4.64 6.32 -16.97
N TYR A 240 -4.98 6.55 -15.69
CA TYR A 240 -5.38 5.47 -14.80
C TYR A 240 -6.43 5.91 -13.80
N ASP A 241 -7.26 4.95 -13.40
CA ASP A 241 -8.19 5.10 -12.29
C ASP A 241 -7.54 4.69 -10.96
N VAL A 242 -8.05 5.23 -9.86
CA VAL A 242 -7.65 4.84 -8.51
C VAL A 242 -8.87 4.30 -7.77
N VAL A 243 -8.81 3.05 -7.33
CA VAL A 243 -9.86 2.42 -6.54
C VAL A 243 -9.35 2.15 -5.14
N ARG A 244 -10.04 2.66 -4.13
CA ARG A 244 -9.78 2.28 -2.73
C ARG A 244 -10.57 1.02 -2.40
N MET A 245 -9.86 -0.03 -2.00
CA MET A 245 -10.46 -1.26 -1.50
C MET A 245 -10.88 -0.98 -0.06
N GLU A 246 -12.16 -0.68 0.14
CA GLU A 246 -12.69 -0.47 1.49
C GLU A 246 -12.70 -1.82 2.22
N ALA A 247 -12.03 -1.88 3.38
CA ALA A 247 -12.25 -2.97 4.31
C ALA A 247 -13.76 -3.08 4.58
N PRO A 248 -14.39 -4.27 4.53
CA PRO A 248 -15.82 -4.41 4.68
C PRO A 248 -16.24 -3.84 6.04
N GLN A 249 -16.83 -2.64 6.02
CA GLN A 249 -17.46 -2.08 7.19
C GLN A 249 -18.56 -3.05 7.61
N PRO A 250 -18.68 -3.43 8.90
CA PRO A 250 -19.81 -4.20 9.34
C PRO A 250 -21.05 -3.38 9.00
N SER A 251 -21.84 -3.86 8.03
CA SER A 251 -22.97 -3.10 7.52
C SER A 251 -23.87 -2.67 8.68
N VAL A 252 -24.33 -1.42 8.69
CA VAL A 252 -25.28 -0.93 9.71
C VAL A 252 -26.54 -1.82 9.74
N LEU A 253 -26.86 -2.47 8.61
CA LEU A 253 -27.93 -3.46 8.46
C LEU A 253 -27.66 -4.76 9.23
N SER A 254 -26.40 -5.21 9.36
CA SER A 254 -26.00 -6.33 10.22
C SER A 254 -26.17 -6.00 11.71
N GLN A 255 -26.05 -4.73 12.10
CA GLN A 255 -26.30 -4.27 13.47
C GLN A 255 -27.81 -4.13 13.78
N LEU A 256 -28.65 -4.00 12.75
CA LEU A 256 -30.10 -3.84 12.86
C LEU A 256 -30.91 -5.07 12.42
N GLY A 257 -30.27 -6.15 11.95
CA GLY A 257 -30.90 -7.43 11.63
C GLY A 257 -31.78 -7.45 10.38
N LEU A 258 -31.54 -6.55 9.41
CA LEU A 258 -32.41 -6.37 8.25
C LEU A 258 -31.57 -6.34 6.96
N ALA A 259 -31.09 -7.48 6.48
CA ALA A 259 -30.45 -7.55 5.17
C ALA A 259 -31.44 -8.06 4.10
N THR A 260 -31.65 -7.26 3.06
CA THR A 260 -32.13 -7.69 1.74
C THR A 260 -31.27 -7.02 0.68
N ASP A 261 -30.76 -7.82 -0.24
CA ASP A 261 -29.79 -7.47 -1.29
C ASP A 261 -30.28 -6.37 -2.25
N GLY A 262 -29.35 -5.51 -2.70
CA GLY A 262 -29.60 -4.54 -3.78
C GLY A 262 -28.41 -3.62 -4.09
N GLU A 263 -27.83 -3.86 -5.27
CA GLU A 263 -26.93 -3.09 -6.15
C GLU A 263 -26.47 -1.64 -5.82
N SER A 264 -25.14 -1.47 -5.99
CA SER A 264 -24.36 -0.44 -6.72
C SER A 264 -24.74 1.05 -6.64
N ALA A 265 -23.78 1.88 -6.22
CA ALA A 265 -23.74 3.30 -6.56
C ALA A 265 -22.31 3.82 -6.76
N ASP A 266 -22.13 4.33 -7.97
CA ASP A 266 -21.03 5.10 -8.56
C ASP A 266 -20.62 6.32 -7.69
N ALA A 267 -19.32 6.52 -7.50
CA ALA A 267 -18.76 7.64 -6.76
C ALA A 267 -17.62 8.30 -7.57
N THR A 268 -18.00 9.11 -8.54
CA THR A 268 -17.12 10.12 -9.13
C THR A 268 -16.65 11.09 -8.05
N THR A 269 -15.34 11.08 -7.75
CA THR A 269 -14.70 12.14 -6.95
C THR A 269 -13.61 12.80 -7.80
N GLU A 270 -13.89 14.01 -8.28
CA GLU A 270 -12.88 14.91 -8.84
C GLU A 270 -11.84 15.25 -7.75
N GLN A 271 -10.59 14.83 -7.95
CA GLN A 271 -9.47 15.27 -7.14
C GLN A 271 -9.04 16.67 -7.59
N VAL A 272 -9.26 17.67 -6.74
CA VAL A 272 -8.76 19.03 -6.94
C VAL A 272 -7.67 19.32 -5.92
N PHE A 273 -6.53 18.65 -5.96
CA PHE A 273 -5.26 19.15 -5.39
C PHE A 273 -4.06 18.44 -6.05
N GLU A 274 -3.36 19.13 -6.94
CA GLU A 274 -2.07 18.68 -7.49
C GLU A 274 -0.98 18.91 -6.42
N TYR A 275 -0.86 17.98 -5.46
CA TYR A 275 0.23 17.98 -4.48
C TYR A 275 1.44 17.24 -5.06
N ARG A 276 2.36 17.99 -5.69
CA ARG A 276 3.71 17.50 -5.95
C ARG A 276 4.47 17.55 -4.63
N GLY A 277 4.90 16.39 -4.14
CA GLY A 277 5.62 16.22 -2.87
C GLY A 277 6.78 17.20 -2.67
N VAL A 278 7.18 17.38 -1.40
CA VAL A 278 8.18 18.38 -1.01
C VAL A 278 9.59 17.86 -1.26
N ASP A 279 10.40 18.58 -2.05
CA ASP A 279 11.82 18.29 -2.33
C ASP A 279 12.79 18.46 -1.13
N THR A 280 12.30 18.40 0.12
CA THR A 280 13.17 18.60 1.28
C THR A 280 12.89 17.60 2.40
N VAL A 281 13.97 16.97 2.89
CA VAL A 281 14.00 16.03 4.04
C VAL A 281 13.75 16.74 5.39
N GLN A 282 13.35 18.02 5.39
CA GLN A 282 13.22 18.83 6.60
C GLN A 282 11.80 18.73 7.18
N TYR A 283 11.69 18.44 8.49
CA TYR A 283 10.41 18.42 9.19
C TYR A 283 9.73 19.80 9.07
N LEU A 284 8.52 19.85 8.50
CA LEU A 284 7.73 21.08 8.31
C LEU A 284 7.39 21.81 9.63
N MET A 285 7.56 21.14 10.77
CA MET A 285 7.27 21.65 12.11
C MET A 285 8.51 22.25 12.81
N LEU A 286 9.68 22.28 12.15
CA LEU A 286 10.95 22.66 12.75
C LEU A 286 11.33 24.11 12.43
N HIS A 287 11.41 24.96 13.46
CA HIS A 287 11.93 26.33 13.34
C HIS A 287 13.45 26.32 13.60
N GLY A 288 14.24 25.74 12.69
CA GLY A 288 15.71 25.67 12.79
C GLY A 288 16.37 24.58 11.94
N THR A 289 17.70 24.49 11.98
CA THR A 289 18.50 23.44 11.35
C THR A 289 19.01 22.47 12.42
N ILE A 290 18.90 21.16 12.18
CA ILE A 290 19.50 20.14 13.06
C ILE A 290 20.92 19.87 12.55
N GLU A 291 21.93 20.20 13.35
CA GLU A 291 23.31 19.74 13.13
C GLU A 291 23.48 18.42 13.90
N THR A 292 23.64 17.31 13.19
CA THR A 292 23.94 16.00 13.79
C THR A 292 25.44 15.73 13.72
N ASP A 293 26.14 15.95 14.84
CA ASP A 293 27.52 15.46 15.02
C ASP A 293 27.49 13.97 15.34
N ALA A 294 27.84 13.13 14.37
CA ALA A 294 27.77 11.66 14.48
C ALA A 294 28.67 11.04 15.57
N ALA A 295 29.49 11.83 16.28
CA ALA A 295 30.39 11.39 17.33
C ALA A 295 29.93 11.74 18.77
N ALA A 296 28.93 12.60 18.94
CA ALA A 296 28.40 12.98 20.24
C ALA A 296 26.90 12.71 20.25
N ASN A 297 26.44 11.79 21.09
CA ASN A 297 25.03 11.46 21.25
C ASN A 297 24.27 12.57 22.00
N GLU A 298 24.37 13.81 21.50
CA GLU A 298 23.69 15.01 22.01
C GLU A 298 23.06 15.76 20.83
N THR A 299 21.73 15.88 20.83
CA THR A 299 20.99 16.70 19.88
C THR A 299 20.85 18.13 20.43
N GLY A 300 21.58 19.07 19.84
CA GLY A 300 21.44 20.51 20.09
C GLY A 300 20.53 21.16 19.06
N VAL A 301 19.67 22.09 19.51
CA VAL A 301 18.88 22.95 18.62
C VAL A 301 19.43 24.37 18.71
N THR A 302 19.95 24.89 17.61
CA THR A 302 20.37 26.30 17.49
C THR A 302 19.32 27.08 16.70
N ALA A 303 18.76 28.12 17.33
CA ALA A 303 17.84 29.04 16.67
C ALA A 303 18.64 30.01 15.80
N ASN A 304 18.21 30.21 14.55
CA ASN A 304 18.79 31.26 13.71
C ASN A 304 18.48 32.63 14.31
N ALA A 305 19.52 33.44 14.50
CA ALA A 305 19.36 34.82 14.97
C ALA A 305 18.52 35.60 13.96
N SER A 306 17.47 36.24 14.47
CA SER A 306 16.61 37.15 13.71
C SER A 306 17.41 38.33 13.17
N ALA A 307 17.42 38.49 11.84
CA ALA A 307 17.78 39.72 11.15
C ALA A 307 16.52 40.32 10.52
#